data_AF-A0A2V4AE40-F1
#
_entry.id   AF-A0A2V4AE40-F1
#
_cell.length_a   1.000
_cell.length_b   1.000
_cell.length_c   1.000
_cell.angle_alpha   90.00
_cell.angle_beta   90.00
_cell.angle_gamma   90.00
#
_symmetry.space_group_name_H-M   'P 1'
#
loop_
_entity.id
_entity.type
_entity.pdbx_description
1 polymer ?
#
loop_
_entity_poly.entity_id
_entity_poly.type
_entity_poly.pdbx_seq_one_letter_code
_entity_poly.pdbx_strand_id
1 'polypeptide(L)'
;MDYNKEKYKIWNWKSPVILHWIINPGLVVNELIFGQTIPKVMLIEREGDKPFYQRSLVPCPHCGELHSGLKWSSQNKTAFKNWFGFYCDNCSNIIPVQRNLTSLMVLTLTFPIWGWFRKTLKQKWLSKQPDRYKNINLEISNKKNSTKNWLKEGVYFGLFMIVAMQIIFPLIEGEEITQRSLLIGIPTWMICGLAWGLTMKWWMNKKGKRIKANS
;
A
#
# COMPACT_ATOMS: atom_id res chain seq x y z
N MET A 1 -19.84 -9.12 7.85
CA MET A 1 -19.25 -9.93 6.76
C MET A 1 -18.98 -11.31 7.31
N ASP A 2 -19.60 -12.31 6.72
CA ASP A 2 -19.32 -13.70 7.02
C ASP A 2 -18.17 -14.19 6.13
N TYR A 3 -17.24 -14.97 6.69
CA TYR A 3 -16.12 -15.54 5.95
C TYR A 3 -15.56 -16.75 6.69
N ASN A 4 -14.99 -17.69 5.93
CA ASN A 4 -14.36 -18.87 6.50
C ASN A 4 -13.07 -18.48 7.26
N LYS A 5 -13.13 -18.50 8.61
CA LYS A 5 -12.03 -18.14 9.51
C LYS A 5 -10.88 -19.16 9.53
N GLU A 6 -11.17 -20.41 9.16
CA GLU A 6 -10.20 -21.49 9.04
C GLU A 6 -9.35 -21.32 7.79
N LYS A 7 -9.98 -20.91 6.68
CA LYS A 7 -9.28 -20.64 5.41
C LYS A 7 -8.56 -19.29 5.40
N TYR A 8 -9.18 -18.24 5.96
CA TYR A 8 -8.67 -16.88 5.85
C TYR A 8 -8.33 -16.24 7.21
N LYS A 9 -7.24 -15.46 7.21
CA LYS A 9 -6.90 -14.53 8.28
C LYS A 9 -7.38 -13.14 7.88
N ILE A 10 -8.22 -12.51 8.70
CA ILE A 10 -8.67 -11.14 8.48
C ILE A 10 -7.60 -10.14 8.88
N TRP A 11 -7.34 -9.17 8.02
CA TRP A 11 -6.58 -7.97 8.32
C TRP A 11 -7.51 -6.76 8.24
N ASN A 12 -7.57 -6.03 9.35
CA ASN A 12 -8.36 -4.81 9.50
C ASN A 12 -7.61 -3.87 10.46
N TRP A 13 -8.24 -2.79 10.91
CA TRP A 13 -7.62 -1.80 11.80
C TRP A 13 -7.00 -2.38 13.10
N LYS A 14 -7.43 -3.57 13.54
CA LYS A 14 -6.86 -4.26 14.72
C LYS A 14 -5.54 -4.97 14.43
N SER A 15 -5.17 -5.13 13.15
CA SER A 15 -3.92 -5.79 12.75
C SER A 15 -2.74 -4.81 12.89
N PRO A 16 -1.62 -5.19 13.52
CA PRO A 16 -0.50 -4.28 13.77
C PRO A 16 0.02 -3.55 12.53
N VAL A 17 0.09 -4.24 11.39
CA VAL A 17 0.53 -3.66 10.10
C VAL A 17 -0.41 -2.54 9.63
N ILE A 18 -1.73 -2.75 9.79
CA ILE A 18 -2.75 -1.76 9.41
C ILE A 18 -2.79 -0.63 10.41
N LEU A 19 -2.62 -0.92 11.70
CA LEU A 19 -2.54 0.09 12.74
C LEU A 19 -1.35 1.02 12.52
N HIS A 20 -0.16 0.46 12.22
CA HIS A 20 1.01 1.24 11.82
C HIS A 20 0.70 2.16 10.62
N TRP A 21 -0.02 1.65 9.61
CA TRP A 21 -0.45 2.49 8.48
C TRP A 21 -1.36 3.65 8.91
N ILE A 22 -2.30 3.40 9.82
CA ILE A 22 -3.24 4.43 10.31
C ILE A 22 -2.51 5.55 11.05
N ILE A 23 -1.49 5.22 11.85
CA ILE A 23 -0.84 6.20 12.75
C ILE A 23 0.41 6.87 12.16
N ASN A 24 1.02 6.30 11.10
CA ASN A 24 2.29 6.80 10.58
C ASN A 24 2.10 8.12 9.79
N PRO A 25 2.60 9.26 10.30
CA PRO A 25 2.35 10.56 9.67
C PRO A 25 3.00 10.69 8.28
N GLY A 26 4.08 9.95 8.00
CA GLY A 26 4.77 9.98 6.71
C GLY A 26 3.92 9.46 5.55
N LEU A 27 2.87 8.68 5.83
CA LEU A 27 1.96 8.17 4.80
C LEU A 27 0.98 9.20 4.25
N VAL A 28 0.96 10.42 4.80
CA VAL A 28 0.15 11.52 4.26
C VAL A 28 0.47 11.81 2.79
N VAL A 29 1.74 11.73 2.40
CA VAL A 29 2.17 11.92 1.01
C VAL A 29 1.62 10.78 0.13
N ASN A 30 1.74 9.54 0.60
CA ASN A 30 1.23 8.36 -0.11
C ASN A 30 -0.29 8.43 -0.32
N GLU A 31 -1.06 8.77 0.72
CA GLU A 31 -2.52 8.80 0.63
C GLU A 31 -3.05 10.01 -0.15
N LEU A 32 -2.53 11.22 0.12
CA LEU A 32 -3.10 12.45 -0.44
C LEU A 32 -2.53 12.78 -1.83
N ILE A 33 -1.22 12.64 -2.03
CA ILE A 33 -0.58 12.99 -3.30
C ILE A 33 -0.72 11.85 -4.30
N PHE A 34 -0.33 10.64 -3.92
CA PHE A 34 -0.34 9.50 -4.85
C PHE A 34 -1.65 8.72 -4.89
N GLY A 35 -2.50 8.86 -3.86
CA GLY A 35 -3.71 8.05 -3.75
C GLY A 35 -3.41 6.57 -3.51
N GLN A 36 -2.31 6.26 -2.83
CA GLN A 36 -1.98 4.92 -2.38
C GLN A 36 -2.66 4.67 -1.04
N THR A 37 -3.58 3.70 -1.01
CA THR A 37 -4.40 3.41 0.17
C THR A 37 -4.48 1.91 0.42
N ILE A 38 -4.84 1.52 1.65
CA ILE A 38 -5.10 0.13 2.01
C ILE A 38 -6.61 -0.09 2.22
N PRO A 39 -7.21 -1.20 1.76
CA PRO A 39 -8.63 -1.45 1.93
C PRO A 39 -8.98 -1.65 3.42
N LYS A 40 -10.22 -1.32 3.80
CA LYS A 40 -10.67 -1.40 5.20
C LYS A 40 -10.59 -2.82 5.77
N VAL A 41 -10.83 -3.80 4.92
CA VAL A 41 -10.75 -5.23 5.23
C VAL A 41 -9.97 -5.94 4.12
N MET A 42 -9.06 -6.82 4.52
CA MET A 42 -8.43 -7.81 3.65
C MET A 42 -8.58 -9.19 4.25
N LEU A 43 -8.69 -10.19 3.39
CA LEU A 43 -8.58 -11.60 3.75
C LEU A 43 -7.24 -12.12 3.23
N ILE A 44 -6.48 -12.80 4.08
CA ILE A 44 -5.23 -13.44 3.70
C ILE A 44 -5.42 -14.95 3.79
N GLU A 45 -5.24 -15.67 2.69
CA GLU A 45 -5.23 -17.14 2.70
C GLU A 45 -4.16 -17.66 3.66
N ARG A 46 -4.55 -18.53 4.58
CA ARG A 46 -3.64 -19.09 5.60
C ARG A 46 -2.72 -20.15 5.01
N GLU A 47 -3.24 -20.92 4.06
CA GLU A 47 -2.61 -22.12 3.54
C GLU A 47 -2.17 -21.96 2.09
N GLY A 48 -1.31 -22.88 1.65
CA GLY A 48 -0.85 -22.97 0.26
C GLY A 48 0.56 -22.45 0.02
N ASP A 49 1.12 -22.87 -1.11
CA ASP A 49 2.49 -22.55 -1.52
C ASP A 49 2.67 -21.15 -2.12
N LYS A 50 1.58 -20.39 -2.22
CA LYS A 50 1.58 -19.05 -2.76
C LYS A 50 2.30 -18.07 -1.81
N PRO A 51 3.17 -17.19 -2.32
CA PRO A 51 3.76 -16.10 -1.54
C PRO A 51 2.68 -15.11 -1.06
N PHE A 52 3.00 -14.31 -0.03
CA PHE A 52 2.05 -13.42 0.63
C PHE A 52 1.31 -12.49 -0.34
N TYR A 53 2.01 -11.92 -1.33
CA TYR A 53 1.42 -10.97 -2.29
C TYR A 53 0.32 -11.56 -3.19
N GLN A 54 0.22 -12.89 -3.28
CA GLN A 54 -0.81 -13.60 -4.05
C GLN A 54 -1.96 -14.13 -3.19
N ARG A 55 -1.79 -14.12 -1.87
CA ARG A 55 -2.75 -14.68 -0.91
C ARG A 55 -3.73 -13.64 -0.39
N SER A 56 -3.58 -12.38 -0.80
CA SER A 56 -4.46 -11.29 -0.36
C SER A 56 -5.70 -11.20 -1.25
N LEU A 57 -6.84 -11.12 -0.60
CA LEU A 57 -8.14 -10.88 -1.20
C LEU A 57 -8.78 -9.66 -0.55
N VAL A 58 -9.51 -8.89 -1.34
CA VAL A 58 -10.25 -7.71 -0.89
C VAL A 58 -11.74 -7.96 -1.12
N PRO A 59 -12.52 -8.16 -0.04
CA PRO A 59 -13.96 -8.35 -0.17
C PRO A 59 -14.66 -7.03 -0.49
N CYS A 60 -15.60 -7.06 -1.43
CA CYS A 60 -16.51 -5.95 -1.68
C CYS A 60 -17.68 -5.99 -0.67
N PRO A 61 -17.88 -4.97 0.17
CA PRO A 61 -18.97 -4.98 1.16
C PRO A 61 -20.37 -4.81 0.55
N HIS A 62 -20.45 -4.44 -0.74
CA HIS A 62 -21.71 -4.17 -1.43
C HIS A 62 -22.28 -5.39 -2.13
N CYS A 63 -21.43 -6.19 -2.80
CA CYS A 63 -21.86 -7.37 -3.56
C CYS A 63 -21.24 -8.69 -3.10
N GLY A 64 -20.34 -8.67 -2.11
CA GLY A 64 -19.68 -9.88 -1.60
C GLY A 64 -18.52 -10.42 -2.45
N GLU A 65 -18.29 -9.87 -3.65
CA GLU A 65 -17.22 -10.32 -4.55
C GLU A 65 -15.84 -10.27 -3.88
N LEU A 66 -15.04 -11.32 -4.08
CA LEU A 66 -13.69 -11.44 -3.54
C LEU A 66 -12.65 -11.11 -4.60
N HIS A 67 -12.14 -9.87 -4.58
CA HIS A 67 -11.13 -9.47 -5.56
C HIS A 67 -9.73 -9.89 -5.13
N SER A 68 -8.91 -10.35 -6.08
CA SER A 68 -7.48 -10.53 -5.87
C SER A 68 -6.80 -9.21 -5.51
N GLY A 69 -5.93 -9.20 -4.49
CA GLY A 69 -5.14 -8.03 -4.10
C GLY A 69 -4.20 -7.54 -5.21
N LEU A 70 -3.87 -8.40 -6.19
CA LEU A 70 -3.11 -8.03 -7.38
C LEU A 70 -3.81 -6.95 -8.22
N LYS A 71 -5.14 -6.84 -8.11
CA LYS A 71 -5.93 -5.83 -8.82
C LYS A 71 -5.51 -4.39 -8.52
N TRP A 72 -5.01 -4.11 -7.31
CA TRP A 72 -4.53 -2.77 -6.90
C TRP A 72 -3.02 -2.78 -6.60
N SER A 73 -2.25 -3.46 -7.45
CA SER A 73 -0.81 -3.61 -7.28
C SER A 73 -0.01 -2.80 -8.31
N SER A 74 1.28 -2.64 -8.04
CA SER A 74 2.21 -1.98 -8.97
C SER A 74 2.36 -2.76 -10.28
N GLN A 75 2.21 -4.09 -10.26
CA GLN A 75 2.23 -4.94 -11.46
C GLN A 75 1.15 -4.51 -12.46
N ASN A 76 -0.05 -4.20 -11.96
CA ASN A 76 -1.17 -3.75 -12.79
C ASN A 76 -1.23 -2.23 -12.95
N LYS A 77 -0.22 -1.48 -12.49
CA LYS A 77 -0.18 0.00 -12.54
C LYS A 77 -1.39 0.66 -11.87
N THR A 78 -2.01 -0.04 -10.90
CA THR A 78 -3.25 0.35 -10.22
C THR A 78 -3.07 0.58 -8.71
N ALA A 79 -1.84 0.49 -8.21
CA ALA A 79 -1.51 0.78 -6.81
C ALA A 79 -1.83 2.24 -6.38
N PHE A 80 -1.76 3.17 -7.34
CA PHE A 80 -1.99 4.59 -7.13
C PHE A 80 -3.35 5.05 -7.64
N LYS A 81 -3.67 6.32 -7.37
CA LYS A 81 -4.90 7.00 -7.82
C LYS A 81 -6.17 6.39 -7.23
N ASN A 82 -6.10 5.86 -6.02
CA ASN A 82 -7.21 5.25 -5.29
C ASN A 82 -7.77 6.19 -4.20
N TRP A 83 -7.76 7.51 -4.45
CA TRP A 83 -8.08 8.54 -3.45
C TRP A 83 -9.45 8.37 -2.80
N PHE A 84 -10.46 7.86 -3.51
CA PHE A 84 -11.81 7.69 -2.95
C PHE A 84 -12.07 6.27 -2.43
N GLY A 85 -11.18 5.33 -2.70
CA GLY A 85 -11.31 3.92 -2.37
C GLY A 85 -10.95 3.04 -3.56
N PHE A 86 -11.35 1.77 -3.48
CA PHE A 86 -11.08 0.77 -4.51
C PHE A 86 -12.32 0.52 -5.35
N TYR A 87 -12.15 0.40 -6.67
CA TYR A 87 -13.25 0.15 -7.59
C TYR A 87 -13.59 -1.33 -7.72
N CYS A 88 -14.85 -1.69 -7.49
CA CYS A 88 -15.40 -3.01 -7.77
C CYS A 88 -15.94 -3.04 -9.21
N ASP A 89 -15.42 -3.93 -10.05
CA ASP A 89 -15.89 -4.15 -11.43
C ASP A 89 -17.17 -4.98 -11.50
N ASN A 90 -17.52 -5.72 -10.45
CA ASN A 90 -18.76 -6.48 -10.38
C ASN A 90 -20.00 -5.60 -10.14
N CYS A 91 -19.92 -4.66 -9.18
CA CYS A 91 -21.07 -3.81 -8.82
C CYS A 91 -20.86 -2.31 -9.03
N SER A 92 -19.73 -1.91 -9.62
CA SER A 92 -19.33 -0.51 -9.87
C SER A 92 -19.22 0.38 -8.63
N ASN A 93 -19.41 -0.17 -7.42
CA ASN A 93 -19.31 0.58 -6.16
C ASN A 93 -17.87 0.71 -5.67
N ILE A 94 -17.69 1.64 -4.74
CA ILE A 94 -16.41 1.91 -4.11
C ILE A 94 -16.27 1.07 -2.84
N ILE A 95 -15.25 0.22 -2.82
CA ILE A 95 -14.79 -0.53 -1.67
C ILE A 95 -14.04 0.44 -0.74
N PRO A 96 -14.41 0.51 0.55
CA PRO A 96 -13.85 1.46 1.50
C PRO A 96 -12.40 1.13 1.85
N VAL A 97 -11.63 2.18 2.12
CA VAL A 97 -10.21 2.12 2.51
C VAL A 97 -10.02 2.57 3.95
N GLN A 98 -8.91 2.15 4.55
CA GLN A 98 -8.39 2.78 5.76
C GLN A 98 -7.89 4.17 5.43
N ARG A 99 -8.07 5.10 6.37
CA ARG A 99 -7.49 6.43 6.30
C ARG A 99 -6.43 6.56 7.36
N ASN A 100 -5.30 7.09 6.96
CA ASN A 100 -4.29 7.56 7.87
C ASN A 100 -4.81 8.77 8.67
N LEU A 101 -4.46 8.83 9.95
CA LEU A 101 -4.93 9.85 10.89
C LEU A 101 -4.47 11.25 10.47
N THR A 102 -3.19 11.40 10.11
CA THR A 102 -2.64 12.67 9.61
C THR A 102 -3.32 13.09 8.32
N SER A 103 -3.58 12.15 7.41
CA SER A 103 -4.34 12.42 6.18
C SER A 103 -5.76 12.91 6.47
N LEU A 104 -6.43 12.32 7.46
CA LEU A 104 -7.76 12.75 7.88
C LEU A 104 -7.74 14.17 8.48
N MET A 105 -6.74 14.49 9.30
CA MET A 105 -6.55 15.83 9.86
C MET A 105 -6.37 16.87 8.74
N VAL A 106 -5.45 16.62 7.80
CA VAL A 106 -5.20 17.52 6.66
C VAL A 106 -6.47 17.70 5.83
N LEU A 107 -7.17 16.61 5.50
CA LEU A 107 -8.43 16.68 4.73
C LEU A 107 -9.51 17.47 5.47
N THR A 108 -9.58 17.37 6.79
CA THR A 108 -10.55 18.08 7.62
C THR A 108 -10.23 19.58 7.65
N LEU A 109 -8.97 19.93 7.92
CA LEU A 109 -8.51 21.33 7.98
C LEU A 109 -8.63 22.02 6.61
N THR A 110 -8.37 21.30 5.52
CA THR A 110 -8.47 21.83 4.15
C THR A 110 -9.87 21.73 3.56
N PHE A 111 -10.84 21.12 4.26
CA PHE A 111 -12.20 20.90 3.74
C PHE A 111 -12.88 22.16 3.21
N PRO A 112 -12.76 23.36 3.83
CA PRO A 112 -13.35 24.58 3.29
C PRO A 112 -12.89 24.94 1.87
N ILE A 113 -11.72 24.48 1.44
CA ILE A 113 -11.16 24.79 0.11
C ILE A 113 -11.78 23.89 -0.96
N TRP A 114 -12.01 22.61 -0.67
CA TRP A 114 -12.38 21.61 -1.70
C TRP A 114 -13.70 20.87 -1.45
N GLY A 115 -14.33 21.06 -0.30
CA GLY A 115 -15.54 20.36 0.12
C GLY A 115 -16.70 20.52 -0.87
N TRP A 116 -16.85 21.73 -1.43
CA TRP A 116 -17.88 22.11 -2.40
C TRP A 116 -17.87 21.24 -3.66
N PHE A 117 -16.68 20.88 -4.15
CA PHE A 117 -16.52 20.08 -5.37
C PHE A 117 -16.16 18.62 -5.12
N ARG A 118 -16.13 18.16 -3.85
CA ARG A 118 -15.85 16.77 -3.47
C ARG A 118 -16.69 15.75 -4.24
N LYS A 119 -18.00 16.00 -4.36
CA LYS A 119 -18.93 15.10 -5.08
C LYS A 119 -18.55 14.99 -6.56
N THR A 120 -18.28 16.13 -7.20
CA THR A 120 -17.86 16.20 -8.60
C THR A 120 -16.53 15.48 -8.82
N LEU A 121 -15.55 15.67 -7.95
CA LEU A 121 -14.28 14.94 -8.01
C LEU A 121 -14.47 13.44 -7.88
N LYS A 122 -15.30 13.01 -6.92
CA LYS A 122 -15.62 11.59 -6.71
C LYS A 122 -16.25 10.97 -7.95
N GLN A 123 -17.21 11.65 -8.58
CA GLN A 123 -17.87 11.16 -9.79
C GLN A 123 -16.93 11.14 -11.00
N LYS A 124 -16.17 12.21 -11.23
CA LYS A 124 -15.13 12.25 -12.29
C LYS A 124 -14.05 11.18 -12.08
N TRP A 125 -13.72 10.87 -10.83
CA TRP A 125 -12.81 9.78 -10.51
C TRP A 125 -13.46 8.43 -10.81
N LEU A 126 -14.70 8.21 -10.39
CA LEU A 126 -15.42 6.95 -10.56
C LEU A 126 -15.64 6.59 -12.03
N SER A 127 -16.01 7.58 -12.86
CA SER A 127 -16.25 7.37 -14.30
C SER A 127 -15.02 6.90 -15.07
N LYS A 128 -13.81 7.19 -14.57
CA LYS A 128 -12.54 6.76 -15.17
C LYS A 128 -12.13 5.35 -14.73
N GLN A 129 -12.75 4.78 -13.70
CA GLN A 129 -12.32 3.49 -13.16
C GLN A 129 -12.56 2.31 -14.09
N PRO A 130 -13.72 2.15 -14.76
CA PRO A 130 -13.94 1.00 -15.65
C PRO A 130 -12.80 0.80 -16.65
N ASP A 131 -12.38 1.87 -17.33
CA ASP A 131 -11.28 1.82 -18.30
C ASP A 131 -9.93 1.45 -17.68
N ARG A 132 -9.67 1.88 -16.44
CA ARG A 132 -8.44 1.53 -15.72
C ARG A 132 -8.31 0.04 -15.42
N TYR A 133 -9.43 -0.68 -15.34
CA TYR A 133 -9.45 -2.10 -14.93
C TYR A 133 -9.79 -3.08 -16.06
N LYS A 134 -10.07 -2.62 -17.29
CA LYS A 134 -10.43 -3.49 -18.43
C LYS A 134 -9.37 -4.55 -18.78
N ASN A 135 -8.09 -4.19 -18.71
CA ASN A 135 -6.98 -5.02 -19.19
C ASN A 135 -5.97 -5.35 -18.08
N ILE A 136 -6.45 -5.64 -16.87
CA ILE A 136 -5.56 -6.04 -15.77
C ILE A 136 -5.20 -7.52 -15.88
N ASN A 137 -3.97 -7.84 -15.54
CA ASN A 137 -3.51 -9.21 -15.47
C ASN A 137 -3.55 -9.68 -14.02
N LEU A 138 -4.49 -10.58 -13.71
CA LEU A 138 -4.60 -11.22 -12.40
C LEU A 138 -3.78 -12.51 -12.31
N GLU A 139 -3.25 -12.98 -13.43
CA GLU A 139 -2.29 -14.08 -13.47
C GLU A 139 -0.90 -13.58 -13.08
N ILE A 140 -0.21 -14.44 -12.34
CA ILE A 140 1.14 -14.13 -11.89
C ILE A 140 2.09 -14.38 -13.04
N SER A 141 2.82 -13.33 -13.42
CA SER A 141 4.02 -13.50 -14.21
C SER A 141 4.98 -14.46 -13.48
N ASN A 142 5.24 -15.64 -14.05
CA ASN A 142 6.26 -16.59 -13.57
C ASN A 142 7.70 -16.02 -13.59
N LYS A 143 7.86 -14.72 -13.85
CA LYS A 143 9.13 -14.03 -13.83
C LYS A 143 9.70 -14.17 -12.42
N LYS A 144 10.66 -15.10 -12.31
CA LYS A 144 11.54 -15.32 -11.16
C LYS A 144 11.84 -13.96 -10.59
N ASN A 145 11.32 -13.68 -9.41
CA ASN A 145 11.49 -12.41 -8.74
C ASN A 145 13.01 -12.24 -8.58
N SER A 146 13.60 -11.47 -9.48
CA SER A 146 15.04 -11.43 -9.66
C SER A 146 15.65 -10.99 -8.34
N THR A 147 16.69 -11.68 -7.90
CA THR A 147 17.50 -11.31 -6.73
C THR A 147 17.99 -9.87 -6.76
N LYS A 148 17.83 -9.12 -7.86
CA LYS A 148 18.19 -7.70 -7.99
C LYS A 148 17.06 -6.70 -7.70
N ASN A 149 15.78 -7.11 -7.72
CA ASN A 149 14.67 -6.16 -7.57
C ASN A 149 14.60 -5.54 -6.16
N TRP A 150 14.75 -6.35 -5.11
CA TRP A 150 14.77 -5.85 -3.73
C TRP A 150 15.95 -4.91 -3.46
N LEU A 151 17.09 -5.14 -4.13
CA LEU A 151 18.27 -4.28 -4.02
C LEU A 151 17.96 -2.92 -4.62
N LYS A 152 17.34 -2.90 -5.80
CA LYS A 152 16.92 -1.67 -6.48
C LYS A 152 15.92 -0.88 -5.64
N GLU A 153 14.91 -1.56 -5.09
CA GLU A 153 13.91 -0.95 -4.20
C GLU A 153 14.54 -0.38 -2.92
N GLY A 154 15.45 -1.15 -2.29
CA GLY A 154 16.17 -0.71 -1.10
C GLY A 154 17.09 0.49 -1.35
N VAL A 155 17.82 0.50 -2.48
CA VAL A 155 18.66 1.64 -2.89
C VAL A 155 17.81 2.87 -3.17
N TYR A 156 16.71 2.76 -3.92
CA TYR A 156 15.83 3.91 -4.17
C TYR A 156 15.23 4.45 -2.88
N PHE A 157 14.82 3.58 -1.96
CA PHE A 157 14.32 4.01 -0.66
C PHE A 157 15.41 4.70 0.16
N GLY A 158 16.63 4.15 0.20
CA GLY A 158 17.77 4.78 0.86
C GLY A 158 18.11 6.16 0.30
N LEU A 159 18.18 6.31 -1.02
CA LEU A 159 18.41 7.60 -1.70
C LEU A 159 17.30 8.60 -1.40
N PHE A 160 16.04 8.15 -1.44
CA PHE A 160 14.90 8.98 -1.06
C PHE A 160 15.03 9.48 0.39
N MET A 161 15.37 8.58 1.32
CA MET A 161 15.55 8.94 2.73
C MET A 161 16.72 9.89 2.95
N ILE A 162 17.82 9.77 2.20
CA ILE A 162 18.93 10.74 2.24
C ILE A 162 18.43 12.13 1.86
N VAL A 163 17.77 12.27 0.72
CA VAL A 163 17.29 13.58 0.25
C VAL A 163 16.25 14.14 1.22
N ALA A 164 15.30 13.31 1.66
CA ALA A 164 14.26 13.75 2.59
C ALA A 164 14.83 14.21 3.93
N MET A 165 15.71 13.41 4.54
CA MET A 165 16.15 13.63 5.92
C MET A 165 17.41 14.50 6.06
N GLN A 166 18.26 14.56 5.04
CA GLN A 166 19.51 15.35 5.10
C GLN A 166 19.39 16.70 4.39
N ILE A 167 18.38 16.88 3.55
CA ILE A 167 18.21 18.11 2.75
C ILE A 167 16.85 18.73 3.04
N ILE A 168 15.75 18.03 2.73
CA ILE A 168 14.41 18.63 2.77
C ILE A 168 14.00 18.99 4.20
N PHE A 169 14.15 18.06 5.14
CA PHE A 169 13.69 18.26 6.51
C PHE A 169 14.48 19.36 7.26
N PRO A 170 15.83 19.36 7.23
CA PRO A 170 16.61 20.47 7.80
C PRO A 170 16.24 21.84 7.20
N LEU A 171 16.00 21.93 5.88
CA LEU A 171 15.58 23.17 5.24
C LEU A 171 14.21 23.67 5.71
N ILE A 172 13.28 22.76 6.02
CA ILE A 172 11.96 23.12 6.57
C ILE A 172 12.09 23.59 8.02
N GLU A 173 12.98 22.97 8.80
CA GLU A 173 13.21 23.31 10.20
C GLU A 173 14.15 24.52 10.39
N GLY A 174 14.75 25.01 9.29
CA GLY A 174 15.73 26.10 9.33
C GLY A 174 17.09 25.68 9.91
N GLU A 175 17.38 24.38 9.92
CA GLU A 175 18.65 23.83 10.40
C GLU A 175 19.73 23.88 9.31
N GLU A 176 20.99 24.02 9.73
CA GLU A 176 22.13 24.03 8.81
C GLU A 176 22.46 22.62 8.28
N ILE A 177 22.63 22.50 6.97
CA ILE A 177 23.11 21.26 6.35
C ILE A 177 24.63 21.17 6.54
N THR A 178 25.05 20.44 7.58
CA THR A 178 26.47 20.25 7.88
C THR A 178 27.11 19.11 7.08
N GLN A 179 28.41 19.22 6.80
CA GLN A 179 29.18 18.11 6.20
C GLN A 179 29.15 16.86 7.08
N ARG A 180 29.16 17.03 8.40
CA ARG A 180 29.11 15.94 9.37
C ARG A 180 27.79 15.16 9.30
N SER A 181 26.65 15.85 9.21
CA SER A 181 25.34 15.19 9.10
C SER A 181 25.23 14.41 7.77
N LEU A 182 25.75 14.96 6.67
CA LEU A 182 25.80 14.25 5.39
C LEU A 182 26.70 13.00 5.43
N LEU A 183 27.91 13.11 5.98
CA LEU A 183 28.87 12.01 6.07
C LEU A 183 28.36 10.84 6.91
N ILE A 184 27.59 11.11 7.97
CA ILE A 184 26.98 10.07 8.81
C ILE A 184 25.65 9.59 8.21
N GLY A 185 24.86 10.52 7.67
CA GLY A 185 23.52 10.28 7.16
C GLY A 185 23.48 9.39 5.92
N ILE A 186 24.38 9.63 4.96
CA ILE A 186 24.45 8.85 3.72
C ILE A 186 24.65 7.35 3.99
N PRO A 187 25.70 6.90 4.70
CA PRO A 187 25.89 5.48 4.95
C PRO A 187 24.75 4.90 5.80
N THR A 188 24.27 5.65 6.80
CA THR A 188 23.15 5.22 7.66
C THR A 188 21.90 4.92 6.84
N TRP A 189 21.45 5.87 6.02
CA TRP A 189 20.23 5.72 5.23
C TRP A 189 20.37 4.69 4.10
N MET A 190 21.56 4.51 3.54
CA MET A 190 21.82 3.41 2.60
C MET A 190 21.69 2.05 3.26
N ILE A 191 22.28 1.85 4.44
CA ILE A 191 22.16 0.60 5.20
C ILE A 191 20.70 0.34 5.57
N CYS A 192 19.99 1.34 6.09
CA CYS A 192 18.58 1.22 6.42
C CYS A 192 17.73 0.88 5.18
N GLY A 193 18.01 1.52 4.03
CA GLY A 193 17.30 1.25 2.78
C GLY A 193 17.47 -0.19 2.31
N LEU A 194 18.70 -0.70 2.33
CA LEU A 194 19.00 -2.09 1.98
C LEU A 194 18.37 -3.09 2.95
N ALA A 195 18.45 -2.83 4.25
CA ALA A 195 17.84 -3.67 5.29
C ALA A 195 16.31 -3.75 5.12
N TRP A 196 15.68 -2.61 4.82
CA TRP A 196 14.25 -2.54 4.52
C TRP A 196 13.89 -3.36 3.27
N GLY A 197 14.63 -3.17 2.16
CA GLY A 197 14.41 -3.94 0.93
C GLY A 197 14.53 -5.45 1.14
N LEU A 198 15.51 -5.90 1.93
CA LEU A 198 15.68 -7.31 2.27
C LEU A 198 14.51 -7.85 3.12
N THR A 199 14.05 -7.06 4.09
CA THR A 199 12.91 -7.42 4.93
C THR A 199 11.63 -7.54 4.11
N MET A 200 11.38 -6.61 3.19
CA MET A 200 10.24 -6.66 2.28
C MET A 200 10.30 -7.88 1.36
N LYS A 201 11.49 -8.22 0.83
CA LYS A 201 11.70 -9.43 0.04
C LYS A 201 11.29 -10.69 0.83
N TRP A 202 11.77 -10.83 2.06
CA TRP A 202 11.45 -12.02 2.87
C TRP A 202 9.96 -12.08 3.23
N TRP A 203 9.38 -10.95 3.62
CA TRP A 203 7.99 -10.89 4.01
C TRP A 203 7.04 -11.19 2.85
N MET A 204 7.26 -10.56 1.69
CA MET A 204 6.40 -10.74 0.50
C MET A 204 6.49 -12.14 -0.08
N ASN A 205 7.64 -12.81 0.04
CA ASN A 205 7.82 -14.19 -0.42
C ASN A 205 7.42 -15.24 0.63
N LYS A 206 7.00 -14.84 1.83
CA LYS A 206 6.56 -15.79 2.87
C LYS A 206 5.33 -16.56 2.39
N LYS A 207 5.48 -17.89 2.30
CA LYS A 207 4.42 -18.82 1.93
C LYS A 207 3.38 -19.00 3.04
N GLY A 208 2.23 -19.57 2.69
CA GLY A 208 1.23 -20.02 3.66
C GLY A 208 1.74 -21.17 4.53
N LYS A 209 0.94 -21.54 5.54
CA LYS A 209 1.18 -22.79 6.27
C LYS A 209 1.00 -23.95 5.29
N ARG A 210 1.93 -24.90 5.31
CA ARG A 210 1.73 -26.18 4.61
C ARG A 210 0.62 -26.94 5.32
N ILE A 211 -0.35 -27.43 4.55
CA ILE A 211 -1.32 -28.40 5.05
C ILE A 211 -0.49 -29.64 5.38
N LYS A 212 -0.40 -30.00 6.66
CA LYS A 212 0.04 -31.34 7.02
C LYS A 212 -1.10 -32.24 6.57
N ALA A 213 -0.92 -32.97 5.47
CA ALA A 213 -1.83 -34.07 5.16
C ALA A 213 -1.75 -35.04 6.35
N ASN A 214 -2.84 -35.17 7.10
CA ASN A 214 -2.96 -36.27 8.04
C ASN A 214 -3.06 -37.53 7.18
N SER A 215 -2.00 -38.33 7.19
CA SER A 215 -1.97 -39.71 6.71
C SER A 215 -2.67 -40.62 7.71
#